data_AF-A0A4Q2XLB3-F1
#
_entry.id   AF-A0A4Q2XLB3-F1
#
_cell.length_a   1.000
_cell.length_b   1.000
_cell.length_c   1.000
_cell.angle_alpha   90.00
_cell.angle_beta   90.00
_cell.angle_gamma   90.00
#
_symmetry.space_group_name_H-M   'P 1'
#
loop_
_entity.id
_entity.type
_entity.pdbx_description
1 polymer ?
#
loop_
_entity_poly.entity_id
_entity_poly.type
_entity_poly.pdbx_seq_one_letter_code
_entity_poly.pdbx_strand_id
1 'polypeptide(L)'
;LYTGPITVSSTQMIRARIFQPGKLPGETASEAFLLLNSAAATQNFSSAMPVMVVSNFLPSPPPVSKADQAAFLWLWEPTVPGVSTVKLTDPPTFTSRVRVRRRGSSTLDNPKYNLDLEIRNAYDDAERDTALLGMPEHSDWIMHAPYSFDRSLMHNPFIFSVSNSIGRYAPRARMAEVFLEVTGSSLSFTNAASGDYYGIYNILEKIRRGGNRQNLSRLDTYNNGDSGKTGGYIWKVDRADTDESFSAGGVPGSGGVGMAYDYPNGLSMKSPQRDPQEKYLTQYLNEFNTALQAGKKDPLTGWPAYLDIVPTIDHHLMNTWALCVDALRLSAFWHKDRDAKMAAGPLWDFDRAFASADERSVA
;
A
#
# COMPACT_ATOMS: atom_id res chain seq x y z
N LEU A 1 -28.41 24.83 15.13
CA LEU A 1 -29.19 24.73 13.88
C LEU A 1 -28.59 25.72 12.89
N TYR A 2 -28.35 25.31 11.66
CA TYR A 2 -27.80 26.16 10.62
C TYR A 2 -28.94 26.82 9.85
N THR A 3 -28.97 28.15 9.76
CA THR A 3 -30.14 28.92 9.30
C THR A 3 -29.86 29.94 8.18
N GLY A 4 -28.64 29.99 7.64
CA GLY A 4 -28.26 30.90 6.53
C GLY A 4 -26.83 30.63 6.03
N PRO A 5 -26.42 31.12 4.84
CA PRO A 5 -25.20 30.72 4.11
C PRO A 5 -23.89 30.55 4.94
N ILE A 6 -23.08 29.51 4.64
CA ILE A 6 -21.73 29.33 5.20
C ILE A 6 -20.76 29.98 4.23
N THR A 7 -20.05 31.01 4.69
CA THR A 7 -18.93 31.56 3.93
C THR A 7 -17.73 30.61 4.06
N VAL A 8 -17.19 30.19 2.92
CA VAL A 8 -15.97 29.38 2.82
C VAL A 8 -14.90 30.26 2.18
N SER A 9 -13.85 30.57 2.94
CA SER A 9 -12.79 31.49 2.51
C SER A 9 -11.38 30.90 2.65
N SER A 10 -11.28 29.61 2.99
CA SER A 10 -10.02 28.88 3.14
C SER A 10 -10.21 27.43 2.69
N THR A 11 -9.11 26.71 2.52
CA THR A 11 -9.16 25.25 2.42
C THR A 11 -9.74 24.70 3.71
N GLN A 12 -10.91 24.05 3.66
CA GLN A 12 -11.61 23.58 4.84
C GLN A 12 -12.58 22.45 4.53
N MET A 13 -12.91 21.66 5.55
CA MET A 13 -13.98 20.66 5.49
C MET A 13 -15.17 21.10 6.33
N ILE A 14 -16.37 21.01 5.76
CA ILE A 14 -17.64 21.21 6.45
C ILE A 14 -18.28 19.85 6.67
N ARG A 15 -18.66 19.57 7.92
CA ARG A 15 -19.44 18.37 8.28
C ARG A 15 -20.78 18.79 8.86
N ALA A 16 -21.86 18.19 8.36
CA ALA A 16 -23.21 18.48 8.79
C ALA A 16 -23.96 17.18 9.10
N ARG A 17 -24.84 17.21 10.10
CA ARG A 17 -25.75 16.10 10.41
C ARG A 17 -27.06 16.61 10.98
N ILE A 18 -28.11 15.81 10.86
CA ILE A 18 -29.45 16.16 11.31
C ILE A 18 -29.65 15.71 12.76
N PHE A 19 -30.28 16.55 13.58
CA PHE A 19 -30.64 16.24 14.96
C PHE A 19 -32.15 16.38 15.13
N GLN A 20 -32.79 15.41 15.79
CA GLN A 20 -34.18 15.47 16.20
C GLN A 20 -34.27 15.11 17.70
N PRO A 21 -34.94 15.92 18.54
CA PRO A 21 -35.14 15.57 19.96
C PRO A 21 -35.75 14.18 20.13
N GLY A 22 -35.20 13.39 21.06
CA GLY A 22 -35.65 12.02 21.34
C GLY A 22 -35.22 10.97 20.31
N LYS A 23 -34.39 11.31 19.31
CA LYS A 23 -33.84 10.36 18.34
C LYS A 23 -32.32 10.36 18.34
N LEU A 24 -31.74 9.25 17.88
CA LEU A 24 -30.31 9.22 17.54
C LEU A 24 -30.03 10.22 16.42
N PRO A 25 -28.89 10.92 16.47
CA PRO A 25 -28.56 11.87 15.43
C PRO A 25 -28.33 11.18 14.08
N GLY A 26 -28.77 11.82 13.00
CA GLY A 26 -28.72 11.27 11.64
C GLY A 26 -27.29 11.15 11.10
N GLU A 27 -27.16 10.64 9.88
CA GLU A 27 -25.88 10.49 9.20
C GLU A 27 -25.16 11.83 9.02
N THR A 28 -23.83 11.76 9.00
CA THR A 28 -22.98 12.93 8.77
C THR A 28 -22.62 13.04 7.30
N ALA A 29 -22.96 14.15 6.65
CA ALA A 29 -22.42 14.53 5.36
C ALA A 29 -21.13 15.34 5.56
N SER A 30 -20.12 15.10 4.73
CA SER A 30 -18.85 15.83 4.77
C SER A 30 -18.50 16.32 3.37
N GLU A 31 -18.24 17.62 3.25
CA GLU A 31 -17.78 18.26 2.02
C GLU A 31 -16.49 19.01 2.31
N ALA A 32 -15.52 18.96 1.40
CA ALA A 32 -14.27 19.69 1.54
C ALA A 32 -14.02 20.61 0.35
N PHE A 33 -13.57 21.81 0.68
CA PHE A 33 -13.31 22.89 -0.26
C PHE A 33 -11.81 23.16 -0.27
N LEU A 34 -11.25 23.22 -1.48
CA LEU A 34 -9.84 23.48 -1.72
C LEU A 34 -9.69 24.91 -2.24
N LEU A 35 -9.01 25.78 -1.50
CA LEU A 35 -8.76 27.14 -1.95
C LEU A 35 -7.53 27.13 -2.86
N LEU A 36 -7.69 27.57 -4.11
CA LEU A 36 -6.55 27.77 -5.02
C LEU A 36 -5.95 29.16 -4.84
N ASN A 37 -4.62 29.23 -4.76
CA ASN A 37 -3.89 30.49 -4.78
C ASN A 37 -4.17 31.25 -6.10
N SER A 38 -4.32 32.58 -6.03
CA SER A 38 -4.69 33.41 -7.19
C SER A 38 -3.58 33.60 -8.23
N ALA A 39 -2.36 33.12 -7.98
CA ALA A 39 -1.26 33.17 -8.95
C ALA A 39 -1.65 32.45 -10.25
N ALA A 40 -1.28 33.06 -11.38
CA ALA A 40 -1.61 32.54 -12.71
C ALA A 40 -1.09 31.11 -12.94
N ALA A 41 0.05 30.74 -12.35
CA ALA A 41 0.59 29.39 -12.44
C ALA A 41 -0.34 28.34 -11.81
N THR A 42 -0.88 28.60 -10.61
CA THR A 42 -1.88 27.75 -9.96
C THR A 42 -3.19 27.69 -10.74
N GLN A 43 -3.74 28.86 -11.11
CA GLN A 43 -5.05 28.97 -11.76
C GLN A 43 -5.07 28.33 -13.15
N ASN A 44 -3.95 28.37 -13.86
CA ASN A 44 -3.81 27.80 -15.20
C ASN A 44 -3.10 26.44 -15.21
N PHE A 45 -2.85 25.84 -14.04
CA PHE A 45 -2.22 24.53 -14.00
C PHE A 45 -3.04 23.51 -14.80
N SER A 46 -2.36 22.75 -15.65
CA SER A 46 -2.98 21.69 -16.42
C SER A 46 -2.03 20.52 -16.61
N SER A 47 -2.57 19.30 -16.63
CA SER A 47 -1.78 18.08 -16.81
C SER A 47 -2.44 17.10 -17.77
N ALA A 48 -1.65 16.32 -18.50
CA ALA A 48 -2.15 15.15 -19.23
C ALA A 48 -2.25 13.89 -18.35
N MET A 49 -1.70 13.95 -17.13
CA MET A 49 -1.76 12.87 -16.14
C MET A 49 -2.92 13.11 -15.16
N PRO A 50 -3.39 12.06 -14.46
CA PRO A 50 -4.21 12.25 -13.27
C PRO A 50 -3.49 13.15 -12.26
N VAL A 51 -4.26 14.02 -11.61
CA VAL A 51 -3.75 14.94 -10.58
C VAL A 51 -4.42 14.62 -9.26
N MET A 52 -3.63 14.41 -8.21
CA MET A 52 -4.10 14.17 -6.85
C MET A 52 -3.67 15.31 -5.95
N VAL A 53 -4.61 15.90 -5.23
CA VAL A 53 -4.34 16.85 -4.16
C VAL A 53 -4.71 16.20 -2.84
N VAL A 54 -3.76 16.15 -1.90
CA VAL A 54 -4.01 15.73 -0.52
C VAL A 54 -3.79 16.93 0.39
N SER A 55 -4.79 17.30 1.17
CA SER A 55 -4.64 18.28 2.26
C SER A 55 -4.90 17.60 3.60
N ASN A 56 -4.01 17.83 4.56
CA ASN A 56 -4.27 17.47 5.95
C ASN A 56 -4.83 18.65 6.77
N PHE A 57 -5.05 19.80 6.14
CA PHE A 57 -5.54 21.05 6.73
C PHE A 57 -4.65 21.62 7.85
N LEU A 58 -3.40 21.13 7.96
CA LEU A 58 -2.48 21.48 9.03
C LEU A 58 -1.20 22.08 8.46
N PRO A 59 -0.55 23.01 9.17
CA PRO A 59 0.75 23.56 8.79
C PRO A 59 1.89 22.61 9.17
N SER A 60 1.73 21.31 8.91
CA SER A 60 2.74 20.31 9.23
C SER A 60 2.65 19.09 8.29
N PRO A 61 3.80 18.46 7.95
CA PRO A 61 3.78 17.23 7.17
C PRO A 61 3.02 16.10 7.88
N PRO A 62 2.53 15.11 7.13
CA PRO A 62 1.97 13.91 7.73
C PRO A 62 2.94 13.23 8.72
N PRO A 63 2.41 12.63 9.80
CA PRO A 63 3.24 12.01 10.82
C PRO A 63 3.99 10.80 10.25
N VAL A 64 5.14 10.49 10.86
CA VAL A 64 5.89 9.25 10.60
C VAL A 64 5.39 8.07 11.44
N SER A 65 4.62 8.33 12.49
CA SER A 65 4.10 7.29 13.36
C SER A 65 2.96 6.53 12.68
N LYS A 66 2.65 5.34 13.19
CA LYS A 66 1.41 4.60 12.84
C LYS A 66 0.14 5.31 13.34
N ALA A 67 0.24 6.54 13.84
CA ALA A 67 -0.92 7.32 14.24
C ALA A 67 -1.63 7.84 13.00
N ASP A 68 -2.92 7.58 12.99
CA ASP A 68 -3.85 7.92 11.95
C ASP A 68 -4.07 9.45 11.85
N GLN A 69 -3.53 10.11 10.81
CA GLN A 69 -3.83 11.52 10.53
C GLN A 69 -4.94 11.63 9.47
N ALA A 70 -6.02 12.32 9.83
CA ALA A 70 -7.09 12.63 8.88
C ALA A 70 -6.62 13.65 7.83
N ALA A 71 -7.05 13.42 6.60
CA ALA A 71 -6.81 14.29 5.45
C ALA A 71 -7.98 14.18 4.47
N PHE A 72 -7.90 14.92 3.38
CA PHE A 72 -8.86 14.86 2.28
C PHE A 72 -8.14 14.76 0.95
N LEU A 73 -8.69 13.92 0.06
CA LEU A 73 -8.19 13.68 -1.28
C LEU A 73 -9.16 14.29 -2.29
N TRP A 74 -8.61 15.07 -3.22
CA TRP A 74 -9.24 15.42 -4.49
C TRP A 74 -8.45 14.78 -5.63
N LEU A 75 -9.14 14.16 -6.56
CA LEU A 75 -8.56 13.51 -7.74
C LEU A 75 -9.25 14.05 -9.00
N TRP A 76 -8.43 14.41 -9.98
CA TRP A 76 -8.84 14.72 -11.34
C TRP A 76 -8.25 13.69 -12.28
N GLU A 77 -9.09 13.08 -13.10
CA GLU A 77 -8.68 12.12 -14.12
C GLU A 77 -8.95 12.66 -15.51
N PRO A 78 -8.02 12.48 -16.48
CA PRO A 78 -8.29 12.75 -17.88
C PRO A 78 -9.48 11.90 -18.34
N THR A 79 -10.56 12.56 -18.75
CA THR A 79 -11.81 11.88 -19.12
C THR A 79 -11.79 11.31 -20.54
N VAL A 80 -10.82 11.71 -21.38
CA VAL A 80 -10.69 11.26 -22.77
C VAL A 80 -9.23 10.92 -23.10
N PRO A 81 -8.94 9.66 -23.50
CA PRO A 81 -7.62 9.29 -24.01
C PRO A 81 -7.21 10.16 -25.22
N GLY A 82 -6.06 10.82 -25.13
CA GLY A 82 -5.39 11.48 -26.26
C GLY A 82 -5.71 12.96 -26.50
N VAL A 83 -6.64 13.60 -25.77
CA VAL A 83 -6.95 15.03 -25.98
C VAL A 83 -7.24 15.83 -24.69
N SER A 84 -7.71 15.22 -23.60
CA SER A 84 -8.06 16.01 -22.40
C SER A 84 -6.87 16.21 -21.47
N THR A 85 -6.54 17.46 -21.17
CA THR A 85 -5.80 17.80 -19.95
C THR A 85 -6.79 18.01 -18.80
N VAL A 86 -6.35 17.72 -17.57
CA VAL A 86 -7.07 18.07 -16.34
C VAL A 86 -6.61 19.44 -15.86
N LYS A 87 -7.51 20.22 -15.25
CA LYS A 87 -7.19 21.50 -14.60
C LYS A 87 -7.67 21.48 -13.16
N LEU A 88 -6.94 22.14 -12.26
CA LEU A 88 -7.33 22.26 -10.84
C LEU A 88 -8.63 23.07 -10.66
N THR A 89 -8.98 23.90 -11.64
CA THR A 89 -10.20 24.72 -11.64
C THR A 89 -11.44 23.96 -12.12
N ASP A 90 -11.28 22.77 -12.72
CA ASP A 90 -12.40 21.90 -13.07
C ASP A 90 -12.91 21.16 -11.82
N PRO A 91 -14.15 20.65 -11.80
CA PRO A 91 -14.61 19.77 -10.74
C PRO A 91 -13.76 18.48 -10.67
N PRO A 92 -13.37 18.01 -9.47
CA PRO A 92 -12.67 16.74 -9.31
C PRO A 92 -13.57 15.57 -9.74
N THR A 93 -12.98 14.54 -10.34
CA THR A 93 -13.69 13.30 -10.69
C THR A 93 -13.95 12.42 -9.48
N PHE A 94 -13.13 12.56 -8.44
CA PHE A 94 -13.27 11.83 -7.19
C PHE A 94 -12.83 12.67 -6.00
N THR A 95 -13.57 12.55 -4.91
CA THR A 95 -13.22 13.14 -3.62
C THR A 95 -13.45 12.15 -2.50
N SER A 96 -12.60 12.21 -1.47
CA SER A 96 -12.80 11.38 -0.28
C SER A 96 -12.10 11.94 0.94
N ARG A 97 -12.72 11.68 2.10
CA ARG A 97 -11.97 11.62 3.35
C ARG A 97 -10.94 10.49 3.24
N VAL A 98 -9.75 10.76 3.72
CA VAL A 98 -8.66 9.78 3.76
C VAL A 98 -7.94 9.86 5.09
N ARG A 99 -7.18 8.81 5.41
CA ARG A 99 -6.07 8.91 6.34
C ARG A 99 -4.77 8.85 5.59
N VAL A 100 -3.79 9.59 6.08
CA VAL A 100 -2.44 9.61 5.52
C VAL A 100 -1.40 9.51 6.62
N ARG A 101 -0.29 8.86 6.29
CA ARG A 101 0.93 8.89 7.10
C ARG A 101 2.14 8.70 6.22
N ARG A 102 3.28 9.25 6.63
CA ARG A 102 4.56 8.95 6.01
C ARG A 102 4.92 7.48 6.25
N ARG A 103 5.57 6.88 5.26
CA ARG A 103 5.99 5.48 5.27
C ARG A 103 7.38 5.30 4.68
N GLY A 104 7.92 4.11 4.87
CA GLY A 104 9.27 3.75 4.46
C GLY A 104 10.22 3.70 5.66
N SER A 105 11.33 2.99 5.50
CA SER A 105 12.38 2.92 6.52
C SER A 105 13.53 3.85 6.13
N SER A 106 14.25 3.53 5.06
CA SER A 106 15.36 4.36 4.56
C SER A 106 14.91 5.61 3.78
N THR A 107 13.65 5.67 3.35
CA THR A 107 13.08 6.77 2.56
C THR A 107 12.20 7.72 3.38
N LEU A 108 12.07 7.50 4.69
CA LEU A 108 11.14 8.22 5.57
C LEU A 108 11.43 9.73 5.62
N ASP A 109 12.71 10.08 5.57
CA ASP A 109 13.22 11.46 5.66
C ASP A 109 13.53 12.06 4.28
N ASN A 110 13.16 11.39 3.19
CA ASN A 110 13.29 11.99 1.86
C ASN A 110 12.43 13.26 1.76
N PRO A 111 12.90 14.32 1.07
CA PRO A 111 12.13 15.54 0.85
C PRO A 111 10.78 15.28 0.17
N LYS A 112 10.71 14.25 -0.67
CA LYS A 112 9.48 13.78 -1.31
C LYS A 112 8.92 12.59 -0.54
N TYR A 113 7.82 12.84 0.17
CA TYR A 113 7.27 11.87 1.13
C TYR A 113 6.64 10.66 0.44
N ASN A 114 7.02 9.47 0.88
CA ASN A 114 6.25 8.26 0.61
C ASN A 114 5.08 8.20 1.60
N LEU A 115 3.86 7.95 1.11
CA LEU A 115 2.67 7.93 1.96
C LEU A 115 1.93 6.60 1.88
N ASP A 116 1.44 6.15 3.03
CA ASP A 116 0.26 5.28 3.10
C ASP A 116 -0.97 6.18 3.03
N LEU A 117 -1.93 5.83 2.16
CA LEU A 117 -3.21 6.51 2.01
C LEU A 117 -4.34 5.49 2.20
N GLU A 118 -5.35 5.85 2.98
CA GLU A 118 -6.48 4.96 3.24
C GLU A 118 -7.79 5.71 3.10
N ILE A 119 -8.68 5.22 2.24
CA ILE A 119 -9.97 5.83 1.94
C ILE A 119 -10.94 5.55 3.09
N ARG A 120 -11.58 6.61 3.60
CA ARG A 120 -12.55 6.53 4.70
C ARG A 120 -13.94 6.97 4.24
N ASN A 121 -14.96 6.50 4.95
CA ASN A 121 -16.33 6.93 4.73
C ASN A 121 -16.52 8.44 4.98
N ALA A 122 -17.55 9.00 4.33
CA ALA A 122 -17.92 10.40 4.55
C ALA A 122 -18.50 10.63 5.96
N TYR A 123 -19.22 9.65 6.51
CA TYR A 123 -20.02 9.80 7.72
C TYR A 123 -19.31 9.35 9.00
N ASP A 124 -18.43 8.35 8.94
CA ASP A 124 -17.68 7.82 10.08
C ASP A 124 -16.20 7.59 9.76
N ASP A 125 -15.45 7.06 10.71
CA ASP A 125 -14.04 6.75 10.53
C ASP A 125 -13.84 5.32 10.01
N ALA A 126 -14.86 4.61 9.51
CA ALA A 126 -14.64 3.31 8.89
C ALA A 126 -13.99 3.44 7.50
N GLU A 127 -13.24 2.42 7.11
CA GLU A 127 -12.65 2.30 5.78
C GLU A 127 -13.73 2.14 4.71
N ARG A 128 -13.44 2.64 3.51
CA ARG A 128 -14.32 2.53 2.34
C ARG A 128 -13.54 1.95 1.17
N ASP A 129 -13.97 0.79 0.69
CA ASP A 129 -13.44 0.25 -0.56
C ASP A 129 -13.93 1.10 -1.73
N THR A 130 -13.00 1.53 -2.58
CA THR A 130 -13.33 2.35 -3.76
C THR A 130 -12.30 2.09 -4.85
N ALA A 131 -12.74 2.00 -6.10
CA ALA A 131 -11.85 1.94 -7.24
C ALA A 131 -11.09 3.27 -7.36
N LEU A 132 -9.80 3.21 -7.67
CA LEU A 132 -8.95 4.40 -7.75
C LEU A 132 -8.09 4.31 -9.00
N LEU A 133 -8.13 5.33 -9.87
CA LEU A 133 -7.34 5.39 -11.11
C LEU A 133 -7.56 4.16 -12.04
N GLY A 134 -8.78 3.63 -12.05
CA GLY A 134 -9.13 2.41 -12.79
C GLY A 134 -8.55 1.12 -12.22
N MET A 135 -7.95 1.15 -11.02
CA MET A 135 -7.56 -0.06 -10.28
C MET A 135 -8.73 -0.59 -9.44
N PRO A 136 -8.83 -1.91 -9.21
CA PRO A 136 -9.92 -2.52 -8.44
C PRO A 136 -10.09 -1.95 -7.03
N GLU A 137 -11.31 -2.04 -6.51
CA GLU A 137 -11.70 -1.42 -5.24
C GLU A 137 -10.88 -1.92 -4.05
N HIS A 138 -10.43 -0.97 -3.22
CA HIS A 138 -9.91 -1.20 -1.88
C HIS A 138 -9.80 0.13 -1.10
N SER A 139 -9.72 0.06 0.23
CA SER A 139 -9.43 1.21 1.11
C SER A 139 -7.95 1.66 1.12
N ASP A 140 -7.01 0.74 1.31
CA ASP A 140 -5.57 0.97 1.37
C ASP A 140 -4.89 1.17 0.00
N TRP A 141 -4.13 2.26 -0.12
CA TRP A 141 -3.29 2.64 -1.26
C TRP A 141 -1.93 3.14 -0.78
N ILE A 142 -0.94 3.07 -1.67
CA ILE A 142 0.40 3.60 -1.44
C ILE A 142 0.66 4.71 -2.43
N MET A 143 0.98 5.91 -1.94
CA MET A 143 1.56 6.96 -2.77
C MET A 143 3.07 6.80 -2.70
N HIS A 144 3.60 5.97 -3.59
CA HIS A 144 5.04 5.74 -3.66
C HIS A 144 5.70 6.91 -4.39
N ALA A 145 6.72 7.48 -3.74
CA ALA A 145 7.54 8.55 -4.25
C ALA A 145 8.93 7.99 -4.60
N PRO A 146 9.15 7.59 -5.88
CA PRO A 146 10.51 7.36 -6.35
C PRO A 146 11.34 8.63 -6.19
N TYR A 147 12.61 8.44 -5.84
CA TYR A 147 13.55 9.53 -5.55
C TYR A 147 14.93 9.24 -6.15
N SER A 148 15.96 9.04 -5.33
CA SER A 148 17.34 8.92 -5.80
C SER A 148 17.66 7.61 -6.50
N PHE A 149 17.08 6.49 -6.05
CA PHE A 149 17.37 5.15 -6.58
C PHE A 149 16.67 4.88 -7.92
N ASP A 150 15.39 5.20 -8.02
CA ASP A 150 14.62 5.10 -9.26
C ASP A 150 14.33 6.49 -9.84
N ARG A 151 15.24 6.97 -10.69
CA ARG A 151 15.09 8.24 -11.42
C ARG A 151 14.15 8.13 -12.62
N SER A 152 13.89 6.90 -13.09
CA SER A 152 12.95 6.65 -14.19
C SER A 152 11.51 6.75 -13.73
N LEU A 153 11.27 6.61 -12.42
CA LEU A 153 9.97 6.46 -11.78
C LEU A 153 9.25 5.16 -12.18
N MET A 154 9.89 4.27 -12.94
CA MET A 154 9.23 3.16 -13.63
C MET A 154 9.60 1.79 -13.07
N HIS A 155 10.59 1.64 -12.20
CA HIS A 155 11.11 0.31 -11.84
C HIS A 155 10.02 -0.58 -11.23
N ASN A 156 9.32 -0.07 -10.21
CA ASN A 156 8.18 -0.74 -9.57
C ASN A 156 7.03 -0.99 -10.56
N PRO A 157 6.44 0.04 -11.22
CA PRO A 157 5.39 -0.17 -12.21
C PRO A 157 5.72 -1.18 -13.31
N PHE A 158 6.96 -1.15 -13.82
CA PHE A 158 7.42 -2.00 -14.90
C PHE A 158 7.45 -3.46 -14.49
N ILE A 159 8.16 -3.79 -13.41
CA ILE A 159 8.28 -5.20 -12.98
C ILE A 159 6.95 -5.76 -12.49
N PHE A 160 6.11 -4.94 -11.85
CA PHE A 160 4.77 -5.37 -11.46
C PHE A 160 3.90 -5.66 -12.69
N SER A 161 4.02 -4.86 -13.75
CA SER A 161 3.33 -5.13 -15.02
C SER A 161 3.81 -6.43 -15.67
N VAL A 162 5.12 -6.72 -15.63
CA VAL A 162 5.68 -7.98 -16.15
C VAL A 162 5.17 -9.17 -15.35
N SER A 163 5.15 -9.09 -14.01
CA SER A 163 4.58 -10.14 -13.16
C SER A 163 3.11 -10.40 -13.50
N ASN A 164 2.30 -9.34 -13.61
CA ASN A 164 0.89 -9.47 -13.93
C ASN A 164 0.65 -10.06 -15.33
N SER A 165 1.50 -9.78 -16.32
CA SER A 165 1.33 -10.30 -17.69
C SER A 165 1.58 -11.81 -17.80
N ILE A 166 2.35 -12.38 -16.87
CA ILE A 166 2.55 -13.84 -16.75
C ILE A 166 1.58 -14.50 -15.76
N GLY A 167 0.54 -13.78 -15.31
CA GLY A 167 -0.48 -14.31 -14.41
C GLY A 167 -0.06 -14.40 -12.94
N ARG A 168 1.00 -13.68 -12.54
CA ARG A 168 1.43 -13.57 -11.13
C ARG A 168 1.02 -12.22 -10.58
N TYR A 169 0.11 -12.22 -9.61
CA TYR A 169 -0.30 -10.97 -8.96
C TYR A 169 0.93 -10.20 -8.46
N ALA A 170 1.00 -8.95 -8.87
CA ALA A 170 1.82 -7.91 -8.25
C ALA A 170 0.97 -6.63 -8.20
N PRO A 171 1.24 -5.72 -7.25
CA PRO A 171 0.47 -4.49 -7.13
C PRO A 171 0.35 -3.72 -8.44
N ARG A 172 -0.87 -3.36 -8.82
CA ARG A 172 -1.09 -2.48 -9.96
C ARG A 172 -0.61 -1.08 -9.62
N ALA A 173 -0.16 -0.38 -10.65
CA ALA A 173 0.39 0.97 -10.54
C ALA A 173 -0.28 1.92 -11.54
N ARG A 174 -0.49 3.16 -11.11
CA ARG A 174 -0.86 4.29 -11.96
C ARG A 174 -0.04 5.51 -11.56
N MET A 175 0.52 6.20 -12.54
CA MET A 175 1.24 7.44 -12.27
C MET A 175 0.28 8.62 -12.15
N ALA A 176 0.53 9.51 -11.21
CA ALA A 176 -0.22 10.75 -11.02
C ALA A 176 0.71 11.89 -10.60
N GLU A 177 0.38 13.11 -10.98
CA GLU A 177 0.98 14.30 -10.39
C GLU A 177 0.33 14.58 -9.03
N VAL A 178 1.16 14.82 -8.02
CA VAL A 178 0.71 14.95 -6.64
C VAL A 178 1.00 16.34 -6.12
N PHE A 179 0.00 16.92 -5.45
CA PHE A 179 0.15 18.06 -4.57
C PHE A 179 -0.13 17.65 -3.14
N LEU A 180 0.70 18.11 -2.21
CA LEU A 180 0.45 17.97 -0.77
C LEU A 180 0.32 19.36 -0.16
N GLU A 181 -0.93 19.75 0.15
CA GLU A 181 -1.21 20.98 0.88
C GLU A 181 -1.05 20.70 2.38
N VAL A 182 0.11 21.07 2.91
CA VAL A 182 0.51 20.84 4.31
C VAL A 182 0.94 22.13 5.00
N THR A 183 0.44 23.26 4.48
CA THR A 183 0.67 24.61 5.03
C THR A 183 -0.54 25.13 5.79
N GLY A 184 -1.70 24.50 5.65
CA GLY A 184 -2.97 24.98 6.18
C GLY A 184 -3.48 26.22 5.47
N SER A 185 -3.13 26.41 4.18
CA SER A 185 -3.46 27.64 3.44
C SER A 185 -4.09 27.34 2.06
N SER A 186 -3.89 28.22 1.08
CA SER A 186 -4.35 27.99 -0.29
C SER A 186 -3.36 27.10 -1.03
N LEU A 187 -3.86 26.11 -1.79
CA LEU A 187 -3.02 25.32 -2.69
C LEU A 187 -2.28 26.23 -3.66
N SER A 188 -0.95 26.12 -3.69
CA SER A 188 -0.07 26.96 -4.48
C SER A 188 0.78 26.13 -5.45
N PHE A 189 0.84 26.57 -6.69
CA PHE A 189 1.79 26.10 -7.69
C PHE A 189 2.49 27.31 -8.30
N THR A 190 3.82 27.36 -8.19
CA THR A 190 4.62 28.37 -8.89
C THR A 190 5.41 27.74 -10.02
N ASN A 191 6.09 26.64 -9.73
CA ASN A 191 6.82 25.81 -10.68
C ASN A 191 7.06 24.42 -10.05
N ALA A 192 7.74 23.52 -10.78
CA ALA A 192 7.99 22.15 -10.33
C ALA A 192 8.86 22.02 -9.06
N ALA A 193 9.48 23.11 -8.57
CA ALA A 193 10.35 23.12 -7.39
C ALA A 193 9.80 23.98 -6.24
N SER A 194 8.59 24.55 -6.35
CA SER A 194 8.06 25.49 -5.37
C SER A 194 6.54 25.47 -5.28
N GLY A 195 6.02 25.67 -4.07
CA GLY A 195 4.61 25.53 -3.72
C GLY A 195 4.33 24.13 -3.17
N ASP A 196 3.08 23.70 -3.32
CA ASP A 196 2.56 22.43 -2.81
C ASP A 196 2.72 21.27 -3.79
N TYR A 197 3.41 21.46 -4.91
CA TYR A 197 3.66 20.41 -5.90
C TYR A 197 4.78 19.47 -5.44
N TYR A 198 4.45 18.19 -5.30
CA TYR A 198 5.36 17.13 -4.84
C TYR A 198 5.86 16.22 -5.99
N GLY A 199 5.48 16.51 -7.23
CA GLY A 199 5.93 15.79 -8.42
C GLY A 199 5.11 14.54 -8.73
N ILE A 200 5.68 13.68 -9.58
CA ILE A 200 5.02 12.45 -10.06
C ILE A 200 5.17 11.32 -9.05
N TYR A 201 4.07 10.65 -8.71
CA TYR A 201 4.05 9.49 -7.84
C TYR A 201 3.61 8.24 -8.61
N ASN A 202 4.04 7.09 -8.11
CA ASN A 202 3.43 5.81 -8.43
C ASN A 202 2.35 5.54 -7.38
N ILE A 203 1.08 5.61 -7.78
CA ILE A 203 -0.05 5.21 -6.94
C ILE A 203 -0.19 3.69 -7.08
N LEU A 204 0.13 2.98 -6.00
CA LEU A 204 0.19 1.52 -5.97
C LEU A 204 -0.94 0.95 -5.12
N GLU A 205 -1.43 -0.22 -5.51
CA GLU A 205 -2.15 -1.09 -4.57
C GLU A 205 -1.24 -1.42 -3.38
N LYS A 206 -1.80 -1.42 -2.17
CA LYS A 206 -1.12 -2.03 -1.03
C LYS A 206 -1.27 -3.54 -1.12
N ILE A 207 -0.21 -4.30 -0.85
CA ILE A 207 -0.34 -5.76 -0.75
C ILE A 207 -1.29 -6.07 0.40
N ARG A 208 -2.41 -6.68 0.07
CA ARG A 208 -3.47 -7.09 0.98
C ARG A 208 -4.13 -8.36 0.45
N ARG A 209 -4.74 -9.12 1.35
CA ARG A 209 -5.65 -10.21 0.96
C ARG A 209 -6.88 -9.63 0.26
N GLY A 210 -7.24 -10.16 -0.90
CA GLY A 210 -8.47 -9.79 -1.60
C GLY A 210 -8.60 -10.47 -2.95
N GLY A 211 -9.83 -10.64 -3.44
CA GLY A 211 -10.09 -11.39 -4.69
C GLY A 211 -9.41 -10.77 -5.91
N ASN A 212 -9.29 -9.44 -5.95
CA ASN A 212 -8.57 -8.71 -7.00
C ASN A 212 -7.12 -8.35 -6.63
N ARG A 213 -6.64 -8.80 -5.46
CA ARG A 213 -5.28 -8.61 -4.95
C ARG A 213 -4.62 -9.98 -4.71
N GLN A 214 -4.00 -10.19 -3.54
CA GLN A 214 -3.52 -11.51 -3.14
C GLN A 214 -4.75 -12.36 -2.75
N ASN A 215 -5.24 -13.16 -3.70
CA ASN A 215 -6.45 -13.95 -3.52
C ASN A 215 -6.16 -15.17 -2.63
N LEU A 216 -6.46 -15.02 -1.34
CA LEU A 216 -6.36 -16.09 -0.35
C LEU A 216 -7.65 -16.19 0.44
N SER A 217 -7.94 -17.40 0.91
CA SER A 217 -8.98 -17.65 1.89
C SER A 217 -8.76 -16.80 3.14
N ARG A 218 -9.85 -16.32 3.74
CA ARG A 218 -9.77 -15.60 5.03
C ARG A 218 -9.34 -16.56 6.13
N LEU A 219 -8.36 -16.14 6.94
CA LEU A 219 -7.96 -16.84 8.15
C LEU A 219 -8.80 -16.32 9.34
N ASP A 220 -9.90 -16.98 9.62
CA ASP A 220 -10.82 -16.59 10.70
C ASP A 220 -10.23 -16.87 12.08
N THR A 221 -10.40 -15.93 13.02
CA THR A 221 -9.74 -15.94 14.34
C THR A 221 -10.01 -17.22 15.16
N TYR A 222 -11.19 -17.83 15.00
CA TYR A 222 -11.63 -18.99 15.79
C TYR A 222 -11.67 -20.29 14.98
N ASN A 223 -11.34 -20.25 13.69
CA ASN A 223 -11.38 -21.44 12.84
C ASN A 223 -10.05 -22.20 12.93
N ASN A 224 -9.90 -22.98 14.00
CA ASN A 224 -8.66 -23.71 14.32
C ASN A 224 -8.73 -25.22 14.01
N GLY A 225 -9.75 -25.66 13.27
CA GLY A 225 -9.84 -27.03 12.77
C GLY A 225 -8.68 -27.40 11.83
N ASP A 226 -8.58 -28.67 11.44
CA ASP A 226 -7.41 -29.18 10.72
C ASP A 226 -7.14 -28.51 9.37
N SER A 227 -8.18 -28.07 8.67
CA SER A 227 -8.07 -27.23 7.47
C SER A 227 -8.15 -25.73 7.81
N GLY A 228 -8.91 -25.34 8.85
CA GLY A 228 -9.13 -23.94 9.21
C GLY A 228 -7.85 -23.13 9.44
N LYS A 229 -6.87 -23.75 10.13
CA LYS A 229 -5.58 -23.17 10.48
C LYS A 229 -4.51 -23.25 9.38
N THR A 230 -4.79 -23.86 8.23
CA THR A 230 -3.70 -24.21 7.29
C THR A 230 -3.31 -23.09 6.34
N GLY A 231 -4.07 -22.00 6.26
CA GLY A 231 -3.79 -20.97 5.28
C GLY A 231 -4.69 -19.74 5.31
N GLY A 232 -4.36 -18.82 4.41
CA GLY A 232 -4.75 -17.41 4.49
C GLY A 232 -3.64 -16.53 5.08
N TYR A 233 -2.38 -16.97 5.00
CA TYR A 233 -1.23 -16.24 5.53
C TYR A 233 -0.54 -15.42 4.44
N ILE A 234 -0.12 -14.21 4.80
CA ILE A 234 0.85 -13.39 4.09
C ILE A 234 1.91 -12.97 5.11
N TRP A 235 3.17 -13.20 4.79
CA TRP A 235 4.31 -12.76 5.59
C TRP A 235 5.42 -12.27 4.68
N LYS A 236 6.45 -11.66 5.27
CA LYS A 236 7.62 -11.20 4.53
C LYS A 236 8.91 -11.46 5.30
N VAL A 237 9.98 -11.70 4.57
CA VAL A 237 11.34 -11.55 5.09
C VAL A 237 11.71 -10.08 4.96
N ASP A 238 11.70 -9.38 6.09
CA ASP A 238 11.90 -7.94 6.16
C ASP A 238 12.27 -7.53 7.60
N ARG A 239 12.59 -6.24 7.79
CA ARG A 239 12.67 -5.62 9.11
C ARG A 239 11.27 -5.61 9.72
N ALA A 240 11.13 -6.28 10.86
CA ALA A 240 9.87 -6.33 11.60
C ALA A 240 9.79 -5.19 12.61
N ASP A 241 8.59 -4.61 12.76
CA ASP A 241 8.29 -3.77 13.92
C ASP A 241 8.11 -4.63 15.19
N THR A 242 8.10 -3.99 16.36
CA THR A 242 8.09 -4.63 17.69
C THR A 242 7.07 -5.76 17.83
N ASP A 243 5.89 -5.61 17.24
CA ASP A 243 4.78 -6.57 17.39
C ASP A 243 4.53 -7.44 16.14
N GLU A 244 5.31 -7.27 15.08
CA GLU A 244 5.11 -7.94 13.80
C GLU A 244 6.01 -9.15 13.58
N SER A 245 7.06 -9.29 14.40
CA SER A 245 8.09 -10.30 14.21
C SER A 245 7.68 -11.71 14.63
N PHE A 246 8.18 -12.70 13.89
CA PHE A 246 8.29 -14.10 14.30
C PHE A 246 9.57 -14.70 13.71
N SER A 247 9.96 -15.88 14.19
CA SER A 247 11.11 -16.61 13.66
C SER A 247 10.73 -18.04 13.36
N ALA A 248 11.08 -18.50 12.16
CA ALA A 248 10.78 -19.84 11.69
C ALA A 248 11.81 -20.32 10.67
N GLY A 249 11.68 -21.56 10.20
CA GLY A 249 12.67 -22.20 9.33
C GLY A 249 13.97 -22.55 10.07
N GLY A 250 13.97 -22.62 11.39
CA GLY A 250 15.11 -23.10 12.17
C GLY A 250 15.21 -24.63 12.10
N VAL A 251 16.44 -25.16 12.20
CA VAL A 251 16.68 -26.58 12.52
C VAL A 251 17.06 -26.72 13.99
N PRO A 252 16.81 -27.87 14.66
CA PRO A 252 17.22 -28.07 16.05
C PRO A 252 18.71 -27.73 16.25
N GLY A 253 18.99 -26.77 17.14
CA GLY A 253 20.36 -26.29 17.42
C GLY A 253 20.85 -25.11 16.56
N SER A 254 20.03 -24.58 15.65
CA SER A 254 20.29 -23.34 14.89
C SER A 254 19.12 -22.36 15.00
N GLY A 255 19.41 -21.05 14.94
CA GLY A 255 18.36 -20.02 14.92
C GLY A 255 17.51 -20.07 13.64
N GLY A 256 16.28 -19.55 13.70
CA GLY A 256 15.42 -19.38 12.53
C GLY A 256 15.69 -18.09 11.76
N VAL A 257 15.01 -17.92 10.63
CA VAL A 257 14.99 -16.67 9.87
C VAL A 257 13.98 -15.73 10.52
N GLY A 258 14.36 -14.47 10.73
CA GLY A 258 13.45 -13.42 11.20
C GLY A 258 12.51 -12.98 10.09
N MET A 259 11.22 -12.95 10.37
CA MET A 259 10.16 -12.60 9.43
C MET A 259 9.13 -11.69 10.10
N ALA A 260 8.29 -11.04 9.28
CA ALA A 260 7.20 -10.19 9.75
C ALA A 260 5.85 -10.69 9.21
N TYR A 261 4.84 -10.71 10.08
CA TYR A 261 3.45 -10.95 9.69
C TYR A 261 2.89 -9.75 8.92
N ASP A 262 2.25 -10.01 7.78
CA ASP A 262 1.49 -9.00 7.04
C ASP A 262 -0.02 -9.23 7.15
N TYR A 263 -0.46 -10.47 6.87
CA TYR A 263 -1.85 -10.87 7.05
C TYR A 263 -1.99 -12.29 7.66
N PRO A 264 -2.77 -12.44 8.74
CA PRO A 264 -3.20 -11.37 9.65
C PRO A 264 -2.01 -10.57 10.19
N ASN A 265 -2.23 -9.34 10.63
CA ASN A 265 -1.16 -8.52 11.19
C ASN A 265 -0.60 -9.14 12.48
N GLY A 266 0.60 -8.74 12.88
CA GLY A 266 1.30 -9.34 14.03
C GLY A 266 0.53 -9.30 15.35
N LEU A 267 -0.10 -8.16 15.67
CA LEU A 267 -0.94 -8.05 16.87
C LEU A 267 -2.11 -9.05 16.87
N SER A 268 -2.74 -9.25 15.72
CA SER A 268 -3.81 -10.25 15.59
C SER A 268 -3.25 -11.66 15.71
N MET A 269 -2.15 -11.96 15.02
CA MET A 269 -1.52 -13.28 15.00
C MET A 269 -1.08 -13.73 16.38
N LYS A 270 -0.54 -12.83 17.20
CA LYS A 270 -0.07 -13.12 18.57
C LYS A 270 -1.18 -13.19 19.62
N SER A 271 -2.45 -13.08 19.20
CA SER A 271 -3.58 -13.23 20.14
C SER A 271 -3.73 -14.69 20.61
N PRO A 272 -4.19 -14.94 21.85
CA PRO A 272 -4.37 -16.31 22.35
C PRO A 272 -5.27 -17.19 21.48
N GLN A 273 -6.25 -16.59 20.80
CA GLN A 273 -7.18 -17.29 19.93
C GLN A 273 -6.52 -17.83 18.65
N ARG A 274 -5.42 -17.20 18.21
CA ARG A 274 -4.66 -17.57 17.01
C ARG A 274 -3.39 -18.37 17.29
N ASP A 275 -3.12 -18.72 18.56
CA ASP A 275 -1.99 -19.59 18.93
C ASP A 275 -1.89 -20.88 18.07
N PRO A 276 -2.98 -21.60 17.76
CA PRO A 276 -2.91 -22.76 16.86
C PRO A 276 -2.47 -22.41 15.42
N GLN A 277 -2.83 -21.22 14.94
CA GLN A 277 -2.51 -20.74 13.59
C GLN A 277 -1.05 -20.27 13.50
N GLU A 278 -0.55 -19.58 14.53
CA GLU A 278 0.85 -19.17 14.64
C GLU A 278 1.78 -20.39 14.74
N LYS A 279 1.43 -21.36 15.59
CA LYS A 279 2.18 -22.62 15.73
C LYS A 279 2.19 -23.41 14.43
N TYR A 280 1.05 -23.51 13.75
CA TYR A 280 0.96 -24.19 12.46
C TYR A 280 1.93 -23.59 11.44
N LEU A 281 1.91 -22.26 11.23
CA LEU A 281 2.79 -21.60 10.26
C LEU A 281 4.26 -21.82 10.61
N THR A 282 4.61 -21.66 11.89
CA THR A 282 5.99 -21.85 12.37
C THR A 282 6.46 -23.28 12.13
N GLN A 283 5.64 -24.27 12.49
CA GLN A 283 5.94 -25.69 12.28
C GLN A 283 6.09 -26.00 10.79
N TYR A 284 5.17 -25.53 9.94
CA TYR A 284 5.20 -25.74 8.49
C TYR A 284 6.53 -25.25 7.87
N LEU A 285 7.00 -24.07 8.28
CA LEU A 285 8.26 -23.50 7.80
C LEU A 285 9.49 -24.27 8.32
N ASN A 286 9.46 -24.75 9.56
CA ASN A 286 10.52 -25.60 10.12
C ASN A 286 10.61 -26.96 9.42
N GLU A 287 9.46 -27.58 9.14
CA GLU A 287 9.36 -28.85 8.42
C GLU A 287 9.81 -28.72 6.97
N PHE A 288 9.42 -27.63 6.29
CA PHE A 288 9.95 -27.31 4.97
C PHE A 288 11.47 -27.20 4.97
N ASN A 289 12.06 -26.40 5.86
CA ASN A 289 13.52 -26.25 5.89
C ASN A 289 14.20 -27.58 6.24
N THR A 290 13.64 -28.36 7.18
CA THR A 290 14.17 -29.70 7.51
C THR A 290 14.17 -30.62 6.29
N ALA A 291 13.08 -30.65 5.51
CA ALA A 291 12.98 -31.45 4.30
C ALA A 291 13.93 -30.95 3.20
N LEU A 292 14.12 -29.63 3.08
CA LEU A 292 15.04 -29.00 2.14
C LEU A 292 16.50 -29.36 2.45
N GLN A 293 16.92 -29.23 3.71
CA GLN A 293 18.27 -29.59 4.16
C GLN A 293 18.57 -31.08 4.03
N ALA A 294 17.55 -31.93 4.22
CA ALA A 294 17.67 -33.36 3.99
C ALA A 294 17.81 -33.73 2.49
N GLY A 295 17.65 -32.78 1.57
CA GLY A 295 17.78 -33.00 0.13
C GLY A 295 16.71 -33.93 -0.47
N LYS A 296 15.59 -34.15 0.24
CA LYS A 296 14.52 -35.04 -0.22
C LYS A 296 13.70 -34.36 -1.31
N LYS A 297 13.73 -34.91 -2.53
CA LYS A 297 13.08 -34.35 -3.73
C LYS A 297 11.74 -35.02 -4.09
N ASP A 298 11.30 -35.99 -3.32
CA ASP A 298 10.01 -36.64 -3.54
C ASP A 298 8.86 -35.63 -3.40
N PRO A 299 7.89 -35.59 -4.33
CA PRO A 299 6.86 -34.55 -4.35
C PRO A 299 5.85 -34.61 -3.20
N LEU A 300 5.75 -35.75 -2.50
CA LEU A 300 4.79 -35.97 -1.41
C LEU A 300 5.46 -35.94 -0.04
N THR A 301 6.73 -36.34 0.04
CA THR A 301 7.46 -36.54 1.31
C THR A 301 8.72 -35.68 1.43
N GLY A 302 9.13 -35.03 0.35
CA GLY A 302 10.26 -34.11 0.30
C GLY A 302 9.87 -32.65 0.41
N TRP A 303 10.84 -31.75 0.21
CA TRP A 303 10.59 -30.30 0.23
C TRP A 303 9.54 -29.82 -0.79
N PRO A 304 9.33 -30.46 -1.98
CA PRO A 304 8.29 -30.02 -2.89
C PRO A 304 6.86 -30.22 -2.36
N ALA A 305 6.67 -30.97 -1.27
CA ALA A 305 5.36 -31.07 -0.62
C ALA A 305 4.91 -29.75 0.01
N TYR A 306 5.85 -28.85 0.33
CA TYR A 306 5.59 -27.60 1.04
C TYR A 306 5.59 -26.35 0.15
N LEU A 307 6.22 -26.42 -1.03
CA LEU A 307 6.47 -25.25 -1.88
C LEU A 307 5.79 -25.40 -3.24
N ASP A 308 5.03 -24.39 -3.66
CA ASP A 308 4.58 -24.27 -5.03
C ASP A 308 5.75 -23.77 -5.90
N ILE A 309 6.30 -24.67 -6.69
CA ILE A 309 7.58 -24.49 -7.39
C ILE A 309 7.46 -23.42 -8.48
N VAL A 310 6.41 -23.45 -9.30
CA VAL A 310 6.29 -22.58 -10.47
C VAL A 310 6.24 -21.09 -10.09
N PRO A 311 5.33 -20.62 -9.21
CA PRO A 311 5.34 -19.20 -8.79
C PRO A 311 6.64 -18.81 -8.11
N THR A 312 7.28 -19.74 -7.38
CA THR A 312 8.54 -19.47 -6.71
C THR A 312 9.70 -19.29 -7.70
N ILE A 313 9.74 -20.08 -8.77
CA ILE A 313 10.69 -19.89 -9.88
C ILE A 313 10.44 -18.56 -10.57
N ASP A 314 9.19 -18.24 -10.92
CA ASP A 314 8.85 -16.97 -11.59
C ASP A 314 9.28 -15.77 -10.72
N HIS A 315 8.99 -15.81 -9.42
CA HIS A 315 9.40 -14.77 -8.47
C HIS A 315 10.92 -14.63 -8.38
N HIS A 316 11.65 -15.75 -8.31
CA HIS A 316 13.10 -15.77 -8.27
C HIS A 316 13.70 -15.17 -9.55
N LEU A 317 13.26 -15.65 -10.71
CA LEU A 317 13.73 -15.18 -12.01
C LEU A 317 13.49 -13.68 -12.20
N MET A 318 12.33 -13.16 -11.81
CA MET A 318 12.04 -11.73 -11.91
C MET A 318 12.95 -10.87 -11.02
N ASN A 319 13.21 -11.32 -9.79
CA ASN A 319 14.17 -10.65 -8.89
C ASN A 319 15.59 -10.65 -9.47
N THR A 320 16.06 -11.81 -9.95
CA THR A 320 17.41 -11.97 -10.50
C THR A 320 17.57 -11.21 -11.82
N TRP A 321 16.58 -11.28 -12.70
CA TRP A 321 16.59 -10.57 -13.98
C TRP A 321 16.62 -9.05 -13.78
N ALA A 322 15.87 -8.54 -12.81
CA ALA A 322 15.87 -7.12 -12.47
C ALA A 322 17.12 -6.68 -11.70
N LEU A 323 17.97 -7.61 -11.24
CA LEU A 323 19.06 -7.35 -10.31
C LEU A 323 18.59 -6.57 -9.08
N CYS A 324 17.47 -6.98 -8.48
CA CYS A 324 16.96 -6.36 -7.27
C CYS A 324 17.92 -6.63 -6.12
N VAL A 325 18.52 -5.55 -5.59
CA VAL A 325 19.61 -5.64 -4.60
C VAL A 325 19.16 -6.26 -3.28
N ASP A 326 17.89 -6.09 -2.94
CA ASP A 326 17.28 -6.57 -1.70
C ASP A 326 16.55 -7.91 -1.89
N ALA A 327 16.58 -8.47 -3.09
CA ALA A 327 15.89 -9.70 -3.47
C ALA A 327 16.10 -10.82 -2.43
N LEU A 328 15.00 -11.47 -2.06
CA LEU A 328 14.95 -12.65 -1.20
C LEU A 328 15.41 -12.44 0.25
N ARG A 329 15.85 -11.22 0.64
CA ARG A 329 16.33 -10.90 1.99
C ARG A 329 15.55 -9.76 2.65
N LEU A 330 15.08 -8.78 1.89
CA LEU A 330 14.23 -7.69 2.37
C LEU A 330 13.06 -7.50 1.39
N SER A 331 11.93 -6.98 1.86
CA SER A 331 10.73 -6.80 1.04
C SER A 331 10.25 -8.08 0.32
N ALA A 332 10.65 -9.26 0.80
CA ALA A 332 10.38 -10.53 0.15
C ALA A 332 9.10 -11.17 0.73
N PHE A 333 7.97 -10.97 0.05
CA PHE A 333 6.68 -11.51 0.44
C PHE A 333 6.55 -13.00 0.13
N TRP A 334 5.78 -13.67 0.97
CA TRP A 334 5.37 -15.05 0.85
C TRP A 334 3.92 -15.18 1.27
N HIS A 335 3.26 -16.20 0.74
CA HIS A 335 1.90 -16.51 1.11
C HIS A 335 1.65 -18.01 1.14
N LYS A 336 0.58 -18.39 1.86
CA LYS A 336 0.08 -19.76 1.89
C LYS A 336 -1.44 -19.74 2.00
N ASP A 337 -2.13 -20.27 1.01
CA ASP A 337 -3.59 -20.46 1.06
C ASP A 337 -3.96 -21.75 1.82
N ARG A 338 -5.23 -21.83 2.23
CA ARG A 338 -5.78 -22.97 2.95
C ARG A 338 -5.57 -24.25 2.14
N ASP A 339 -4.99 -25.26 2.79
CA ASP A 339 -4.66 -26.57 2.23
C ASP A 339 -3.76 -26.56 0.98
N ALA A 340 -3.16 -25.40 0.67
CA ALA A 340 -2.24 -25.22 -0.45
C ALA A 340 -0.77 -25.21 0.01
N LYS A 341 0.14 -25.31 -0.94
CA LYS A 341 1.58 -25.10 -0.70
C LYS A 341 1.87 -23.61 -0.52
N MET A 342 2.98 -23.26 0.12
CA MET A 342 3.40 -21.86 0.17
C MET A 342 4.03 -21.45 -1.16
N ALA A 343 3.98 -20.16 -1.49
CA ALA A 343 4.60 -19.60 -2.67
C ALA A 343 5.27 -18.26 -2.36
N ALA A 344 6.33 -17.95 -3.10
CA ALA A 344 6.94 -16.62 -3.06
C ALA A 344 6.07 -15.60 -3.81
N GLY A 345 6.09 -14.36 -3.32
CA GLY A 345 5.37 -13.24 -3.89
C GLY A 345 4.20 -12.75 -3.03
N PRO A 346 3.60 -11.61 -3.43
CA PRO A 346 3.85 -10.89 -4.69
C PRO A 346 5.19 -10.13 -4.72
N LEU A 347 5.63 -9.67 -5.89
CA LEU A 347 6.80 -8.80 -6.00
C LEU A 347 6.58 -7.47 -5.29
N TRP A 348 7.63 -6.92 -4.69
CA TRP A 348 7.59 -5.64 -3.99
C TRP A 348 8.96 -4.97 -3.97
N ASP A 349 8.97 -3.63 -3.99
CA ASP A 349 10.14 -2.78 -3.69
C ASP A 349 11.37 -2.92 -4.62
N PHE A 350 11.18 -2.55 -5.88
CA PHE A 350 12.20 -2.61 -6.95
C PHE A 350 12.81 -1.24 -7.27
N ASP A 351 12.75 -0.26 -6.37
CA ASP A 351 13.41 1.03 -6.61
C ASP A 351 14.94 0.86 -6.79
N ARG A 352 15.54 -0.12 -6.10
CA ARG A 352 16.94 -0.54 -6.20
C ARG A 352 17.17 -1.72 -7.15
N ALA A 353 16.62 -1.63 -8.35
CA ALA A 353 16.74 -2.61 -9.43
C ALA A 353 17.08 -1.92 -10.76
N PHE A 354 17.28 -2.68 -11.83
CA PHE A 354 17.46 -2.18 -13.20
C PHE A 354 18.58 -1.14 -13.36
N ALA A 355 19.75 -1.41 -12.80
CA ALA A 355 20.88 -0.46 -12.81
C ALA A 355 20.51 0.90 -12.17
N SER A 356 19.78 0.86 -11.05
CA SER A 356 19.49 2.00 -10.18
C SER A 356 20.76 2.72 -9.73
N ALA A 357 20.58 3.86 -9.05
CA ALA A 357 21.70 4.56 -8.42
C ALA A 357 22.34 3.81 -7.22
N ASP A 358 21.82 2.63 -6.83
CA ASP A 358 22.48 1.74 -5.87
C ASP A 358 23.61 1.00 -6.58
N GLU A 359 24.85 1.17 -6.12
CA GLU A 359 26.05 0.59 -6.75
C GLU A 359 26.02 -0.94 -6.84
N ARG A 360 25.22 -1.61 -5.99
CA ARG A 360 25.05 -3.06 -6.00
C ARG A 360 24.13 -3.55 -7.13
N SER A 361 23.39 -2.62 -7.76
CA SER A 361 22.43 -2.93 -8.84
C SER A 361 23.06 -2.90 -10.24
N VAL A 362 24.34 -2.53 -10.33
CA VAL A 362 25.16 -2.61 -11.54
C VAL A 362 26.22 -3.68 -11.30
N ALA A 363 26.22 -4.73 -12.14
CA ALA A 363 27.13 -5.87 -12.00
C ALA A 363 28.59 -5.51 -12.31
#